data_AF-A0A1L8CVS1-F1
#
_entry.id   AF-A0A1L8CVS1-F1
#
_cell.length_a   1.000
_cell.length_b   1.000
_cell.length_c   1.000
_cell.angle_alpha   90.00
_cell.angle_beta   90.00
_cell.angle_gamma   90.00
#
_symmetry.space_group_name_H-M   'P 1'
#
loop_
_entity.id
_entity.type
_entity.pdbx_description
1 polymer ?
#
loop_
_entity_poly.entity_id
_entity_poly.type
_entity_poly.pdbx_seq_one_letter_code
_entity_poly.pdbx_strand_id
1 'polypeptide(L)'
;MTFYEQYQRYLETPILDLKSQLTATEYRLFFLLWQNRGQIVTKEIILERIFQDPVGVSEESLKWHLKNLRRKLKMLGLGDIIHCHKGLGYQIKKEVNLNFPFL
;
A
#
# COMPACT_ATOMS: atom_id res chain seq x y z
N MET A 1 3.12 6.99 -28.92
CA MET A 1 2.20 6.69 -27.81
C MET A 1 1.82 8.00 -27.16
N THR A 2 0.55 8.39 -27.26
CA THR A 2 0.07 9.65 -26.69
C THR A 2 -0.15 9.52 -25.18
N PHE A 3 -0.11 10.64 -24.46
CA PHE A 3 -0.37 10.70 -23.01
C PHE A 3 -1.69 10.00 -22.62
N TYR A 4 -2.69 10.03 -23.50
CA TYR A 4 -3.98 9.36 -23.32
C TYR A 4 -3.89 7.83 -23.33
N GLU A 5 -3.09 7.23 -24.21
CA GLU A 5 -2.92 5.77 -24.25
C GLU A 5 -2.15 5.27 -23.02
N GLN A 6 -1.18 6.05 -22.53
CA GLN A 6 -0.47 5.75 -21.29
C GLN A 6 -1.36 5.90 -20.05
N TYR A 7 -2.29 6.86 -20.06
CA TYR A 7 -3.27 7.07 -19.00
C TYR A 7 -4.36 6.00 -18.98
N GLN A 8 -4.88 5.59 -20.15
CA GLN A 8 -5.82 4.47 -20.27
C GLN A 8 -5.19 3.16 -19.79
N ARG A 9 -3.91 2.90 -20.12
CA ARG A 9 -3.15 1.77 -19.57
C ARG A 9 -2.98 1.82 -18.05
N TYR A 10 -2.95 3.03 -17.46
CA TYR A 10 -2.91 3.24 -16.00
C TYR A 10 -4.27 3.05 -15.32
N LEU A 11 -5.38 3.24 -16.05
CA LEU A 11 -6.74 2.99 -15.55
C LEU A 11 -7.13 1.52 -15.67
N GLU A 12 -6.59 0.79 -16.65
CA GLU A 12 -6.77 -0.65 -16.83
C GLU A 12 -5.85 -1.50 -15.94
N THR A 13 -4.82 -0.90 -15.32
CA THR A 13 -4.03 -1.59 -14.30
C THR A 13 -4.84 -1.90 -13.02
N PRO A 14 -4.53 -2.98 -12.28
CA PRO A 14 -5.26 -3.44 -11.09
C PRO A 14 -5.31 -2.47 -9.89
N ILE A 15 -4.90 -1.22 -10.08
CA ILE A 15 -5.04 -0.11 -9.14
C ILE A 15 -6.52 0.27 -8.97
N LEU A 16 -7.36 0.14 -10.00
CA LEU A 16 -8.80 0.38 -9.84
C LEU A 16 -9.49 -0.73 -9.02
N ASP A 17 -9.03 -1.98 -9.15
CA ASP A 17 -9.51 -3.13 -8.37
C ASP A 17 -8.90 -3.20 -6.94
N LEU A 18 -7.80 -2.48 -6.70
CA LEU A 18 -7.21 -2.35 -5.36
C LEU A 18 -8.19 -1.74 -4.36
N LYS A 19 -8.98 -0.74 -4.77
CA LYS A 19 -9.93 -0.08 -3.86
C LYS A 19 -11.09 -0.99 -3.47
N SER A 20 -11.57 -1.84 -4.38
CA SER A 20 -12.62 -2.84 -4.10
C SER A 20 -12.13 -3.98 -3.22
N GLN A 21 -10.85 -4.36 -3.32
CA GLN A 21 -10.30 -5.49 -2.57
C GLN A 21 -9.71 -5.12 -1.20
N LEU A 22 -9.34 -3.85 -0.98
CA LEU A 22 -8.80 -3.35 0.30
C LEU A 22 -9.90 -2.78 1.21
N THR A 23 -9.75 -2.95 2.52
CA THR A 23 -10.58 -2.18 3.48
C THR A 23 -10.22 -0.70 3.42
N ALA A 24 -11.08 0.18 3.93
CA ALA A 24 -10.79 1.62 3.97
C ALA A 24 -9.46 1.95 4.66
N THR A 25 -9.13 1.25 5.75
CA THR A 25 -7.85 1.42 6.47
C THR A 25 -6.66 0.91 5.66
N GLU A 26 -6.77 -0.28 5.06
CA GLU A 26 -5.71 -0.84 4.22
C GLU A 26 -5.45 0.05 2.99
N TYR A 27 -6.50 0.57 2.37
CA TYR A 27 -6.39 1.47 1.22
C TYR A 27 -5.70 2.79 1.62
N ARG A 28 -6.11 3.41 2.72
CA ARG A 28 -5.48 4.63 3.24
C ARG A 28 -4.00 4.40 3.58
N LEU A 29 -3.68 3.28 4.22
CA LEU A 29 -2.31 2.89 4.55
C LEU A 29 -1.46 2.68 3.29
N PHE A 30 -1.97 1.93 2.31
CA PHE A 30 -1.31 1.73 1.03
C PHE A 30 -1.04 3.06 0.34
N PHE A 31 -2.05 3.92 0.25
CA PHE A 31 -1.97 5.21 -0.40
C PHE A 31 -0.92 6.13 0.25
N LEU A 32 -0.89 6.20 1.60
CA LEU A 32 0.12 6.95 2.34
C LEU A 32 1.54 6.46 2.02
N LEU A 33 1.77 5.14 2.04
CA LEU A 33 3.08 4.57 1.73
C LEU A 33 3.45 4.76 0.24
N TRP A 34 2.48 4.70 -0.65
CA TRP A 34 2.67 4.84 -2.10
C TRP A 34 3.05 6.27 -2.49
N GLN A 35 2.39 7.26 -1.89
CA GLN A 35 2.76 8.67 -2.04
C GLN A 35 4.21 8.93 -1.60
N ASN A 36 4.68 8.19 -0.60
CA ASN A 36 6.04 8.26 -0.07
C ASN A 36 6.94 7.11 -0.56
N ARG A 37 6.67 6.55 -1.76
CA ARG A 37 7.46 5.41 -2.28
C ARG A 37 8.96 5.73 -2.31
N GLY A 38 9.77 4.76 -1.90
CA GLY A 38 11.20 4.92 -1.73
C GLY A 38 11.61 5.61 -0.43
N GLN A 39 10.67 6.04 0.43
CA GLN A 39 10.94 6.67 1.72
C GLN A 39 10.35 5.85 2.87
N ILE A 40 10.97 5.93 4.04
CA ILE A 40 10.45 5.32 5.27
C ILE A 40 9.41 6.28 5.85
N VAL A 41 8.18 5.79 5.99
CA VAL A 41 7.13 6.46 6.77
C VAL A 41 7.14 5.86 8.17
N THR A 42 7.30 6.70 9.19
CA THR A 42 7.39 6.24 10.57
C THR A 42 6.05 5.72 11.09
N LYS A 43 6.10 4.91 12.15
CA LYS A 43 4.88 4.38 12.76
C LYS A 43 3.99 5.49 13.28
N GLU A 44 4.59 6.51 13.90
CA GLU A 44 3.91 7.65 14.50
C GLU A 44 3.11 8.41 13.42
N ILE A 45 3.74 8.69 12.27
CA ILE A 45 3.08 9.34 11.14
C ILE A 45 1.93 8.48 10.60
N ILE A 46 2.12 7.16 10.51
CA ILE A 46 1.06 6.26 10.05
C ILE A 46 -0.11 6.25 11.03
N LEU A 47 0.17 6.13 12.33
CA LEU A 47 -0.86 6.13 13.36
C LEU A 47 -1.65 7.44 13.34
N GLU A 48 -0.96 8.59 13.33
CA GLU A 48 -1.56 9.92 13.28
C GLU A 48 -2.43 10.13 12.03
N ARG A 49 -1.92 9.79 10.84
CA ARG A 49 -2.60 10.11 9.56
C ARG A 49 -3.69 9.14 9.18
N ILE A 50 -3.56 7.87 9.54
CA ILE A 50 -4.50 6.82 9.15
C ILE A 50 -5.58 6.63 10.22
N PHE A 51 -5.25 6.92 11.47
CA PHE A 51 -6.11 6.65 12.63
C PHE A 51 -6.28 7.94 13.44
N GLN A 52 -7.25 8.76 13.01
CA GLN A 52 -7.53 10.08 13.60
C GLN A 52 -8.26 10.02 14.95
N ASP A 53 -8.69 8.84 15.42
CA ASP A 53 -9.31 8.65 16.73
C ASP A 53 -8.96 7.24 17.30
N PRO A 54 -8.30 7.10 18.48
CA PRO A 54 -7.42 5.97 18.78
C PRO A 54 -7.97 4.95 19.78
N VAL A 55 -9.27 4.93 20.09
CA VAL A 55 -9.79 3.92 21.02
C VAL A 55 -9.69 2.52 20.39
N GLY A 56 -8.59 1.82 20.70
CA GLY A 56 -8.32 0.45 20.25
C GLY A 56 -7.41 0.32 19.02
N VAL A 57 -6.88 1.41 18.46
CA VAL A 57 -5.87 1.32 17.40
C VAL A 57 -4.48 1.33 18.03
N SER A 58 -3.88 0.15 18.17
CA SER A 58 -2.52 0.00 18.67
C SER A 58 -1.51 -0.32 17.55
N GLU A 59 -0.23 -0.40 17.91
CA GLU A 59 0.79 -0.95 17.02
C GLU A 59 0.42 -2.35 16.50
N GLU A 60 -0.27 -3.16 17.30
CA GLU A 60 -0.75 -4.49 16.94
C GLU A 60 -1.83 -4.40 15.84
N SER A 61 -2.74 -3.43 15.94
CA SER A 61 -3.72 -3.15 14.89
C SER A 61 -3.02 -2.73 13.60
N LEU A 62 -2.01 -1.86 13.67
CA LEU A 62 -1.20 -1.49 12.50
C LEU A 62 -0.48 -2.71 11.88
N LYS A 63 0.15 -3.55 12.70
CA LYS A 63 0.80 -4.79 12.25
C LYS A 63 -0.19 -5.74 11.56
N TRP A 64 -1.40 -5.87 12.10
CA TRP A 64 -2.47 -6.69 11.52
C TRP A 64 -2.93 -6.15 10.16
N HIS A 65 -3.18 -4.84 10.05
CA HIS A 65 -3.55 -4.21 8.77
C HIS A 65 -2.43 -4.35 7.73
N LEU A 66 -1.17 -4.17 8.11
CA LEU A 66 -0.02 -4.39 7.22
C LEU A 66 0.09 -5.85 6.74
N LYS A 67 -0.14 -6.82 7.62
CA LYS A 67 -0.15 -8.24 7.27
C LYS A 67 -1.21 -8.53 6.21
N ASN A 68 -2.43 -8.04 6.42
CA ASN A 68 -3.53 -8.24 5.47
C ASN A 68 -3.32 -7.50 4.16
N LEU A 69 -2.85 -6.26 4.22
CA LEU A 69 -2.50 -5.47 3.05
C LEU A 69 -1.47 -6.22 2.20
N ARG A 70 -0.33 -6.65 2.77
CA ARG A 70 0.69 -7.43 2.05
C ARG A 70 0.12 -8.67 1.36
N ARG A 71 -0.75 -9.42 2.06
CA ARG A 71 -1.40 -10.62 1.48
C ARG A 71 -2.22 -10.25 0.25
N LYS A 72 -3.06 -9.22 0.34
CA LYS A 72 -3.92 -8.77 -0.77
C LYS A 72 -3.10 -8.23 -1.94
N LEU A 73 -2.06 -7.43 -1.67
CA LEU A 73 -1.13 -6.96 -2.70
C LEU A 73 -0.46 -8.12 -3.46
N LYS A 74 -0.07 -9.19 -2.76
CA LYS A 74 0.47 -10.39 -3.41
C LYS A 74 -0.56 -11.06 -4.32
N MET A 75 -1.82 -11.21 -3.87
CA MET A 75 -2.90 -11.78 -4.68
C MET A 75 -3.20 -10.96 -5.93
N LEU A 76 -2.99 -9.64 -5.86
CA LEU A 76 -3.16 -8.70 -6.96
C LEU A 76 -1.95 -8.63 -7.92
N GLY A 77 -0.91 -9.45 -7.72
CA GLY A 77 0.29 -9.47 -8.57
C GLY A 77 1.32 -8.36 -8.28
N LEU A 78 1.13 -7.57 -7.22
CA LEU A 78 2.11 -6.55 -6.81
C LEU A 78 3.29 -7.15 -6.06
N GLY A 79 3.16 -8.37 -5.53
CA GLY A 79 4.24 -9.04 -4.79
C GLY A 79 4.52 -8.42 -3.42
N ASP A 80 5.73 -8.64 -2.89
CA ASP A 80 6.15 -8.12 -1.59
C ASP A 80 6.85 -6.76 -1.68
N ILE A 81 6.05 -5.70 -1.73
CA ILE A 81 6.54 -4.32 -1.97
C ILE A 81 6.72 -3.51 -0.69
N ILE A 82 6.15 -3.95 0.43
CA ILE A 82 6.17 -3.21 1.70
C ILE A 82 7.29 -3.75 2.61
N HIS A 83 8.33 -2.95 2.81
CA HIS A 83 9.45 -3.22 3.70
C HIS A 83 9.17 -2.75 5.12
N CYS A 84 9.60 -3.54 6.10
CA CYS A 84 9.58 -3.18 7.51
C CYS A 84 11.01 -2.84 7.94
N HIS A 85 11.24 -1.59 8.31
CA HIS A 85 12.51 -1.13 8.87
C HIS A 85 12.38 -1.13 10.38
N LYS A 86 13.00 -2.12 11.04
CA LYS A 86 12.85 -2.36 12.48
C LYS A 86 13.22 -1.10 13.27
N GLY A 87 12.30 -0.63 14.10
CA GLY A 87 12.46 0.58 14.91
C GLY A 87 12.30 1.91 14.16
N LEU A 88 12.09 1.89 12.84
CA LEU A 88 11.97 3.11 12.03
C LEU A 88 10.58 3.27 11.41
N GLY A 89 10.04 2.22 10.78
CA GLY A 89 8.74 2.31 10.12
C GLY A 89 8.61 1.42 8.89
N TYR A 90 7.86 1.89 7.90
CA TYR A 90 7.50 1.11 6.72
C TYR A 90 7.76 1.88 5.43
N GLN A 91 8.08 1.15 4.37
CA GLN A 91 8.42 1.73 3.07
C GLN A 91 7.82 0.89 1.95
N ILE A 92 7.26 1.53 0.93
CA ILE A 92 7.06 0.87 -0.37
C ILE A 92 8.30 1.11 -1.23
N LYS A 93 8.80 0.05 -1.90
CA LYS A 93 9.97 0.16 -2.80
C LYS A 93 9.74 1.23 -3.87
N LYS A 94 10.80 1.96 -4.23
CA LYS A 94 10.75 2.97 -5.31
C LYS A 94 10.41 2.33 -6.66
N GLU A 95 10.96 1.14 -6.89
CA GLU A 95 10.69 0.30 -8.06
C GLU A 95 9.81 -0.87 -7.63
N VAL A 96 8.63 -0.95 -8.24
CA VAL A 96 7.66 -2.01 -8.00
C VAL A 96 7.62 -2.88 -9.25
N ASN A 97 8.15 -4.09 -9.14
CA ASN A 97 8.04 -5.09 -10.19
C ASN A 97 6.60 -5.64 -10.17
N LEU A 98 5.83 -5.27 -11.18
CA LEU A 98 4.50 -5.81 -11.40
C LEU A 98 4.65 -7.18 -12.04
N ASN A 99 4.19 -8.22 -11.36
CA ASN A 99 4.19 -9.57 -11.90
C ASN A 99 2.74 -10.04 -11.93
N PHE A 100 2.06 -9.76 -13.04
CA PHE A 100 0.66 -10.15 -13.21
C PHE A 100 0.60 -11.65 -13.49
N PRO A 101 0.05 -12.48 -12.59
CA PRO A 101 0.04 -13.94 -12.76
C PRO A 101 -0.90 -14.43 -13.88
N PHE A 102 -1.49 -13.51 -14.65
CA PHE A 102 -2.46 -13.77 -15.71
C PHE A 102 -2.07 -13.15 -17.06
N LEU A 103 -0.84 -12.63 -17.19
CA LEU A 103 -0.22 -12.22 -18.45
C LEU A 103 0.98 -13.12 -18.73
#